data_AF-A0A925PIX7-F1
#
_entry.id   AF-A0A925PIX7-F1
#
_cell.length_a   1.000
_cell.length_b   1.000
_cell.length_c   1.000
_cell.angle_alpha   90.00
_cell.angle_beta   90.00
_cell.angle_gamma   90.00
#
_symmetry.space_group_name_H-M   'P 1'
#
loop_
_entity.id
_entity.type
_entity.pdbx_description
1 polymer ?
#
loop_
_entity_poly.entity_id
_entity_poly.type
_entity_poly.pdbx_seq_one_letter_code
_entity_poly.pdbx_strand_id
1 'polypeptide(L)' 'ANNLHIHFSRIEFTKGGEKRHRTFTDQFGPPHEPLVELCVARGFTPRIICESAGTQAVDAKIMQDLYFSMR' A
#
# COMPACT_ATOMS: atom_id res chain seq x y z
N ALA A 1 4.42 9.58 13.41
CA ALA A 1 2.96 9.58 13.65
C ALA A 1 2.60 8.21 14.20
N ASN A 2 2.00 8.18 15.40
CA ASN A 2 1.75 6.92 16.12
C ASN A 2 0.35 6.35 15.86
N ASN A 3 -0.53 7.14 15.23
CA ASN A 3 -1.93 6.80 14.95
C ASN A 3 -2.27 6.98 13.44
N LEU A 4 -1.29 6.71 12.56
CA LEU A 4 -1.52 6.80 11.11
C LEU A 4 -2.24 5.54 10.64
N HIS A 5 -3.50 5.70 10.20
CA HIS A 5 -4.32 4.63 9.65
C HIS A 5 -4.52 4.87 8.15
N ILE A 6 -4.19 3.88 7.33
CA ILE A 6 -4.24 3.99 5.87
C ILE A 6 -4.93 2.75 5.30
N HIS A 7 -5.75 2.96 4.28
CA HIS A 7 -6.22 1.90 3.39
C HIS A 7 -5.42 2.01 2.09
N PHE A 8 -4.85 0.90 1.62
CA PHE A 8 -3.98 0.91 0.44
C PHE A 8 -4.33 -0.21 -0.54
N SER A 9 -4.38 0.14 -1.81
CA SER A 9 -4.52 -0.79 -2.93
C SER A 9 -3.96 -0.13 -4.19
N ARG A 10 -3.53 -0.92 -5.17
CA ARG A 10 -3.41 -0.40 -6.54
C ARG A 10 -4.82 -0.18 -7.07
N ILE A 11 -5.06 0.89 -7.81
CA ILE A 11 -6.39 1.28 -8.27
C ILE A 11 -6.40 1.38 -9.80
N GLU A 12 -7.36 0.72 -10.43
CA GLU A 12 -7.71 0.99 -11.82
C GLU A 12 -8.60 2.25 -11.87
N PHE A 13 -8.11 3.29 -12.53
CA PHE A 13 -8.88 4.51 -12.79
C PHE A 13 -9.43 4.54 -14.20
N THR A 14 -10.58 5.18 -14.34
CA THR A 14 -11.20 5.54 -15.62
C THR A 14 -11.39 7.07 -15.66
N LYS A 15 -11.93 7.58 -16.77
CA LYS A 15 -12.36 8.98 -16.84
C LYS A 15 -13.41 9.35 -15.80
N GLY A 16 -14.18 8.37 -15.30
CA GLY A 16 -15.20 8.57 -14.26
C GLY A 16 -14.66 8.44 -12.83
N GLY A 17 -13.35 8.28 -12.64
CA GLY A 17 -12.74 8.04 -11.35
C GLY A 17 -12.39 6.56 -11.13
N GLU A 18 -12.30 6.19 -9.86
CA GLU A 18 -11.96 4.82 -9.46
C GLU A 18 -12.95 3.82 -10.04
N LYS A 19 -12.41 2.74 -10.63
CA LYS A 19 -13.20 1.61 -11.12
C LYS A 19 -13.14 0.42 -10.17
N ARG A 20 -11.95 0.06 -9.68
CA ARG A 20 -11.75 -1.03 -8.72
C ARG A 20 -10.32 -1.09 -8.16
N HIS A 21 -10.22 -1.79 -7.04
CA HIS A 21 -8.98 -2.24 -6.43
C HIS A 21 -8.30 -3.33 -7.25
N ARG A 22 -6.97 -3.37 -7.17
CA ARG A 22 -6.04 -4.20 -7.96
C ARG A 22 -4.94 -4.77 -7.07
N THR A 23 -4.22 -5.75 -7.57
CA THR A 23 -3.15 -6.44 -6.82
C THR A 23 -1.79 -5.82 -7.12
N PHE A 24 -0.76 -6.16 -6.34
CA PHE A 24 0.61 -5.67 -6.59
C PHE A 24 1.24 -6.21 -7.88
N THR A 25 0.71 -7.28 -8.44
CA THR A 25 1.15 -7.85 -9.73
C THR A 25 0.52 -7.17 -10.94
N ASP A 26 -0.55 -6.39 -10.75
CA ASP A 26 -1.18 -5.62 -11.82
C ASP A 26 -0.35 -4.38 -12.20
N GLN A 27 -0.48 -3.91 -13.44
CA GLN A 27 0.20 -2.72 -13.97
C GLN A 27 -0.36 -1.36 -13.48
N PHE A 28 -1.33 -1.37 -12.57
CA PHE A 28 -1.97 -0.16 -12.07
C PHE A 28 -1.18 0.47 -10.92
N GLY A 29 -1.41 1.76 -10.66
CA GLY A 29 -0.81 2.49 -9.54
C GLY A 29 -1.82 2.84 -8.45
N PRO A 30 -1.37 3.44 -7.34
CA PRO A 30 0.00 3.82 -7.08
C PRO A 30 0.90 2.63 -6.68
N PRO A 31 2.22 2.69 -6.93
CA PRO A 31 3.18 1.78 -6.31
C PRO A 31 3.18 1.97 -4.78
N HIS A 32 3.51 0.91 -4.05
CA HIS A 32 3.47 0.90 -2.58
C HIS A 32 4.77 1.43 -1.97
N GLU A 33 5.87 1.28 -2.70
CA GLU A 33 7.24 1.58 -2.29
C GLU A 33 7.39 3.02 -1.79
N PRO A 34 6.91 4.07 -2.50
CA PRO A 34 7.06 5.45 -2.03
C PRO A 34 6.34 5.73 -0.70
N LEU A 35 5.19 5.08 -0.45
CA LEU A 35 4.47 5.21 0.80
C LEU A 35 5.27 4.59 1.96
N VAL A 36 5.83 3.40 1.73
CA VAL A 36 6.60 2.67 2.74
C VAL A 36 7.90 3.41 3.06
N GLU A 37 8.62 3.87 2.04
CA GLU A 37 9.84 4.68 2.17
C GLU A 37 9.60 5.94 3.01
N LEU A 38 8.51 6.67 2.73
CA LEU A 38 8.15 7.86 3.50
C LEU A 38 7.85 7.52 4.97
N CYS A 39 7.19 6.39 5.23
CA CYS A 39 6.91 5.96 6.59
C CYS A 39 8.20 5.67 7.37
N VAL A 40 9.18 5.01 6.75
CA VAL A 40 10.49 4.76 7.36
C VAL A 40 11.24 6.08 7.58
N ALA A 41 11.36 6.91 6.55
CA ALA A 41 12.09 8.18 6.61
C ALA A 41 11.55 9.15 7.67
N ARG A 42 10.25 9.05 8.00
CA ARG A 42 9.59 9.88 9.03
C ARG A 42 9.43 9.18 10.38
N GLY A 43 9.93 7.96 10.54
CA GLY A 43 9.78 7.16 11.76
C GLY A 43 8.32 6.88 12.12
N PHE A 44 7.46 6.74 11.12
CA PHE A 44 6.04 6.44 11.31
C PHE A 44 5.84 4.96 11.59
N THR A 45 4.85 4.64 12.43
CA THR A 45 4.42 3.27 12.71
C THR A 45 2.96 3.11 12.25
N PRO A 46 2.71 3.12 10.93
CA PRO A 46 1.35 3.11 10.42
C PRO A 46 0.66 1.76 10.63
N ARG A 47 -0.67 1.80 10.77
CA ARG A 47 -1.53 0.65 10.52
C ARG A 47 -2.04 0.76 9.09
N ILE A 48 -1.56 -0.12 8.22
CA ILE A 48 -1.99 -0.18 6.82
C ILE A 48 -2.93 -1.37 6.64
N ILE A 49 -4.15 -1.09 6.20
CA ILE A 49 -5.13 -2.09 5.77
C ILE A 49 -4.96 -2.24 4.26
N CYS A 50 -4.48 -3.40 3.82
CA CYS A 50 -4.34 -3.69 2.40
C CYS A 50 -5.69 -4.13 1.83
N GLU A 51 -6.15 -3.44 0.80
CA GLU A 51 -7.42 -3.68 0.11
C GLU A 51 -7.21 -4.22 -1.32
N SER A 52 -6.05 -4.82 -1.60
CA SER A 52 -5.80 -5.52 -2.85
C SER A 52 -6.86 -6.59 -3.14
N ALA A 53 -7.27 -6.70 -4.40
CA ALA A 53 -8.35 -7.62 -4.79
C ALA A 53 -7.94 -9.10 -4.67
N GLY A 54 -8.28 -9.75 -3.56
CA GLY A 54 -8.08 -11.18 -3.33
C GLY A 54 -6.66 -11.58 -2.87
N THR A 55 -5.75 -10.61 -2.75
CA THR A 55 -4.35 -10.82 -2.33
C THR A 55 -3.98 -10.01 -1.09
N GLN A 56 -4.96 -9.53 -0.32
CA GLN A 56 -4.78 -8.59 0.80
C GLN A 56 -3.67 -9.00 1.76
N ALA A 57 -3.66 -10.26 2.20
CA ALA A 57 -2.68 -10.77 3.16
C ALA A 57 -1.25 -10.83 2.58
N VAL A 58 -1.12 -11.24 1.32
CA VAL A 58 0.17 -11.34 0.63
C VAL A 58 0.74 -9.96 0.36
N ASP A 59 -0.08 -9.06 -0.19
CA ASP A 59 0.34 -7.70 -0.52
C ASP A 59 0.63 -6.86 0.74
N ALA A 60 -0.14 -7.06 1.83
CA ALA A 60 0.17 -6.47 3.13
C ALA A 60 1.53 -6.95 3.65
N LYS A 61 1.85 -8.24 3.50
CA LYS A 61 3.14 -8.80 3.91
C LYS A 61 4.28 -8.19 3.10
N ILE A 62 4.11 -7.97 1.80
CA ILE A 62 5.13 -7.29 0.96
C ILE A 62 5.44 -5.89 1.52
N MET A 63 4.41 -5.09 1.83
CA MET A 63 4.62 -3.76 2.42
C MET A 63 5.31 -3.82 3.78
N GLN A 64 4.93 -4.81 4.61
CA GLN A 64 5.51 -5.00 5.94
C GLN A 64 6.98 -5.41 5.86
N ASP A 65 7.31 -6.37 5.00
CA ASP A 65 8.68 -6.86 4.80
C ASP A 65 9.57 -5.73 4.29
N LEU A 66 9.09 -4.93 3.32
CA LEU A 66 9.80 -3.76 2.83
C LEU A 66 10.03 -2.71 3.93
N TYR A 67 9.01 -2.42 4.75
CA TYR A 67 9.15 -1.50 5.87
C TYR A 67 10.26 -1.94 6.84
N PHE A 68 10.28 -3.22 7.21
CA PHE A 68 11.27 -3.75 8.14
C PHE A 68 12.66 -3.94 7.52
N SER A 69 12.78 -4.12 6.21
CA SER A 69 14.10 -4.20 5.55
C SER A 69 14.82 -2.85 5.49
N MET A 70 14.07 -1.74 5.59
CA MET A 70 14.60 -0.37 5.52
C MET A 70 14.71 0.32 6.88
N ARG A 71 14.10 -0.25 7.92
CA ARG A 71 14.09 0.30 9.28
C ARG A 71 15.33 -0.11 10.06
#